data_AF-A0A522VUC0-F1
#
_entry.id   AF-A0A522VUC0-F1
#
_cell.length_a   1.000
_cell.length_b   1.000
_cell.length_c   1.000
_cell.angle_alpha   90.00
_cell.angle_beta   90.00
_cell.angle_gamma   90.00
#
_symmetry.space_group_name_H-M   'P 1'
#
loop_
_entity.id
_entity.type
_entity.pdbx_description
1 polymer ?
#
loop_
_entity_poly.entity_id
_entity_poly.type
_entity_poly.pdbx_seq_one_letter_code
_entity_poly.pdbx_strand_id
1 'polypeptide(L)'
;LVKAGGLGFTYDLADIGKQLVDYRSLMEHWDNVRFSKPILTLRYEDIVDDVEGAAQTLLAYIGVPWHPAVLDFQNLDRAVKTSSAWQIRQPIYRTSKAKWQHYAEFLGPLEAALNETAAPLEPAVPPLPQGLLQQGMKNLKAGQGKAAERIFQRMLDRNPGHAAAMHFLGMALFQQGSRLKALKRIKQSIALHPGHPAWYRNLALVLDALKLTDEAASAREKSRQMSAAHTMDLDSD
;
A
#
# COMPACT_ATOMS: atom_id res chain seq x y z
N LEU A 1 32.53 -17.39 -21.24
CA LEU A 1 31.63 -18.05 -20.27
C LEU A 1 30.26 -17.39 -20.38
N VAL A 2 29.26 -18.13 -20.88
CA VAL A 2 27.88 -17.66 -20.99
C VAL A 2 27.36 -17.42 -19.57
N LYS A 3 27.08 -16.16 -19.20
CA LYS A 3 26.53 -15.77 -17.89
C LYS A 3 25.13 -16.39 -17.76
N ALA A 4 25.04 -17.53 -17.06
CA ALA A 4 23.78 -18.22 -16.82
C ALA A 4 22.96 -17.47 -15.75
N GLY A 5 21.71 -17.13 -16.09
CA GLY A 5 20.56 -16.90 -15.20
C GLY A 5 20.68 -15.84 -14.10
N GLY A 6 20.04 -14.67 -14.27
CA GLY A 6 19.55 -13.73 -13.23
C GLY A 6 20.52 -13.12 -12.20
N LEU A 7 21.63 -13.77 -11.90
CA LEU A 7 22.59 -13.44 -10.84
C LEU A 7 23.92 -12.97 -11.44
N GLY A 8 23.91 -12.43 -12.66
CA GLY A 8 25.13 -11.99 -13.35
C GLY A 8 25.92 -10.92 -12.59
N PHE A 9 25.25 -10.18 -11.69
CA PHE A 9 25.84 -9.14 -10.85
C PHE A 9 26.74 -9.70 -9.75
N THR A 10 26.57 -10.96 -9.31
CA THR A 10 27.29 -11.49 -8.13
C THR A 10 28.76 -11.81 -8.39
N TYR A 11 29.20 -11.71 -9.65
CA TYR A 11 30.56 -12.05 -10.07
C TYR A 11 31.47 -10.81 -10.24
N ASP A 12 30.95 -9.60 -10.01
CA ASP A 12 31.69 -8.35 -10.20
C ASP A 12 31.42 -7.39 -9.03
N LEU A 13 32.47 -6.82 -8.45
CA LEU A 13 32.37 -5.96 -7.27
C LEU A 13 31.65 -4.63 -7.55
N ALA A 14 31.79 -4.07 -8.76
CA ALA A 14 31.08 -2.85 -9.13
C ALA A 14 29.59 -3.14 -9.35
N ASP A 15 29.26 -4.26 -9.99
CA ASP A 15 27.86 -4.68 -10.17
C ASP A 15 27.19 -5.01 -8.82
N ILE A 16 27.90 -5.65 -7.87
CA ILE A 16 27.43 -5.82 -6.49
C ILE A 16 27.14 -4.46 -5.84
N GLY A 17 28.06 -3.50 -5.97
CA GLY A 17 27.90 -2.16 -5.40
C GLY A 17 26.67 -1.44 -5.94
N LYS A 18 26.46 -1.48 -7.27
CA LYS A 18 25.26 -0.93 -7.89
C LYS A 18 23.98 -1.58 -7.37
N GLN A 19 23.97 -2.91 -7.25
CA GLN A 19 22.82 -3.63 -6.70
C GLN A 19 22.51 -3.21 -5.25
N LEU A 20 23.54 -2.94 -4.43
CA LEU A 20 23.38 -2.43 -3.06
C LEU A 20 22.89 -0.98 -3.01
N VAL A 21 23.33 -0.13 -3.94
CA VAL A 21 22.83 1.24 -4.11
C VAL A 21 21.35 1.23 -4.48
N ASP A 22 20.95 0.44 -5.49
CA ASP A 22 19.55 0.31 -5.91
C ASP A 22 18.68 -0.24 -4.78
N TYR A 23 19.18 -1.24 -4.05
CA TYR A 23 18.49 -1.78 -2.88
C TYR A 23 18.27 -0.72 -1.79
N ARG A 24 19.29 0.09 -1.47
CA ARG A 24 19.16 1.17 -0.47
C ARG A 24 18.08 2.16 -0.87
N SER A 25 18.08 2.63 -2.11
CA SER A 25 17.06 3.57 -2.58
C SER A 25 15.65 2.96 -2.60
N LEU A 26 15.53 1.65 -2.87
CA LEU A 26 14.27 0.94 -2.74
C LEU A 26 13.78 0.91 -1.29
N MET A 27 14.66 0.62 -0.33
CA MET A 27 14.30 0.65 1.08
C MET A 27 13.94 2.06 1.57
N GLU A 28 14.68 3.10 1.15
CA GLU A 28 14.34 4.50 1.42
C GLU A 28 12.97 4.86 0.87
N HIS A 29 12.61 4.39 -0.32
CA HIS A 29 11.26 4.57 -0.85
C HIS A 29 10.21 3.93 0.07
N TRP A 30 10.41 2.68 0.48
CA TRP A 30 9.46 1.99 1.36
C TRP A 30 9.35 2.63 2.75
N ASP A 31 10.43 3.19 3.28
CA ASP A 31 10.41 3.94 4.54
C ASP A 31 9.65 5.26 4.41
N ASN A 32 9.68 5.89 3.22
CA ASN A 32 8.94 7.12 2.93
C ASN A 32 7.46 6.87 2.58
N VAL A 33 7.11 5.71 2.03
CA VAL A 33 5.72 5.32 1.78
C VAL A 33 5.04 5.05 3.12
N ARG A 34 3.89 5.70 3.34
CA ARG A 34 3.11 5.57 4.59
C ARG A 34 2.49 4.17 4.70
N PHE A 35 3.22 3.23 5.29
CA PHE A 35 2.64 2.01 5.86
C PHE A 35 2.05 2.27 7.23
N SER A 36 1.05 1.47 7.62
CA SER A 36 0.51 1.49 8.99
C SER A 36 1.54 1.02 10.03
N LYS A 37 2.55 0.26 9.59
CA LYS A 37 3.69 -0.17 10.39
C LYS A 37 4.96 -0.12 9.52
N PRO A 38 6.00 0.63 9.92
CA PRO A 38 7.22 0.80 9.14
C PRO A 38 8.05 -0.49 9.13
N ILE A 39 8.89 -0.71 8.11
CA ILE A 39 9.76 -1.89 8.05
C ILE A 39 10.80 -1.81 9.18
N LEU A 40 10.94 -2.90 9.96
CA LEU A 40 11.97 -2.99 10.98
C LEU A 40 13.30 -3.40 10.35
N THR A 41 14.29 -2.51 10.40
CA THR A 41 15.67 -2.77 9.98
C THR A 41 16.52 -3.12 11.20
N LEU A 42 17.15 -4.31 11.18
CA LEU A 42 18.12 -4.74 12.18
C LEU A 42 19.49 -4.93 11.50
N ARG A 43 20.51 -4.26 12.01
CA ARG A 43 21.88 -4.42 11.50
C ARG A 43 22.51 -5.66 12.12
N TYR A 44 23.20 -6.45 11.30
CA TYR A 44 23.83 -7.68 11.74
C TYR A 44 24.79 -7.46 12.92
N GLU A 45 25.60 -6.41 12.85
CA GLU A 45 26.55 -6.06 13.91
C GLU A 45 25.87 -5.76 15.25
N ASP A 46 24.75 -5.06 15.22
CA ASP A 46 23.98 -4.72 16.42
C ASP A 46 23.38 -5.99 17.06
N ILE A 47 22.92 -6.94 16.24
CA ILE A 47 22.40 -8.24 16.70
C ILE A 47 23.49 -9.06 17.40
N VAL A 48 24.69 -9.15 16.81
CA VAL A 48 25.77 -9.96 17.42
C VAL A 48 26.42 -9.27 18.62
N ASP A 49 26.30 -7.96 18.72
CA ASP A 49 26.75 -7.20 19.89
C ASP A 49 25.76 -7.36 21.06
N ASP A 50 24.46 -7.28 20.80
CA ASP A 50 23.38 -7.45 21.78
C ASP A 50 22.21 -8.29 21.25
N VAL A 51 22.34 -9.61 21.42
CA VAL A 51 21.35 -10.59 20.96
C VAL A 51 20.02 -10.43 21.70
N GLU A 52 20.08 -10.18 23.01
CA GLU A 52 18.87 -10.06 23.84
C GLU A 52 18.09 -8.80 23.48
N GLY A 53 18.73 -7.64 23.40
CA GLY A 53 18.08 -6.40 23.01
C GLY A 53 17.52 -6.46 21.59
N ALA A 54 18.23 -7.06 20.64
CA ALA A 54 17.72 -7.28 19.29
C ALA A 54 16.49 -8.21 19.27
N ALA A 55 16.51 -9.30 20.03
CA ALA A 55 15.38 -10.23 20.15
C ALA A 55 14.16 -9.57 20.80
N GLN A 56 14.36 -8.79 21.87
CA GLN A 56 13.29 -8.01 22.51
C GLN A 56 12.69 -7.00 21.54
N THR A 57 13.52 -6.27 20.78
CA THR A 57 13.07 -5.31 19.76
C THR A 57 12.22 -5.99 18.68
N LEU A 58 12.69 -7.13 18.16
CA LEU A 58 11.97 -7.90 17.15
C LEU A 58 10.61 -8.40 17.66
N LEU A 59 10.58 -8.98 18.87
CA LEU A 59 9.37 -9.53 19.49
C LEU A 59 8.34 -8.43 19.79
N ALA A 60 8.79 -7.31 20.39
CA ALA A 60 7.95 -6.15 20.61
C ALA A 60 7.39 -5.60 19.30
N TYR A 61 8.23 -5.52 18.26
CA TYR A 61 7.80 -5.10 16.94
C TYR A 61 6.70 -6.01 16.41
N ILE A 62 6.82 -7.34 16.46
CA ILE A 62 5.76 -8.26 15.97
C ILE A 62 4.59 -8.48 16.95
N GLY A 63 4.63 -7.89 18.15
CA GLY A 63 3.57 -8.02 19.17
C GLY A 63 3.59 -9.34 19.93
N VAL A 64 4.75 -10.00 20.03
CA VAL A 64 4.93 -11.24 20.79
C VAL A 64 5.58 -10.93 22.15
N PRO A 65 5.05 -11.45 23.27
CA PRO A 65 5.67 -11.24 24.58
C PRO A 65 7.08 -11.83 24.69
N TRP A 66 7.94 -11.17 25.47
CA TRP A 66 9.28 -11.68 25.78
C TRP A 66 9.23 -13.02 26.53
N HIS A 67 10.14 -13.93 26.18
CA HIS A 67 10.36 -15.16 26.93
C HIS A 67 11.86 -15.51 26.95
N PRO A 68 12.47 -15.81 28.12
CA PRO A 68 13.92 -16.07 28.23
C PRO A 68 14.43 -17.21 27.33
N ALA A 69 13.60 -18.23 27.07
CA ALA A 69 13.95 -19.34 26.18
C ALA A 69 14.23 -18.93 24.72
N VAL A 70 13.91 -17.70 24.31
CA VAL A 70 14.31 -17.16 23.00
C VAL A 70 15.83 -17.16 22.82
N LEU A 71 16.58 -16.97 23.91
CA LEU A 71 18.05 -17.02 23.91
C LEU A 71 18.60 -18.45 23.91
N ASP A 72 17.77 -19.45 24.23
CA ASP A 72 18.17 -20.86 24.34
C ASP A 72 17.93 -21.65 23.03
N PHE A 73 18.14 -20.99 21.89
CA PHE A 73 17.87 -21.57 20.57
C PHE A 73 18.80 -22.77 20.23
N GLN A 74 19.94 -22.88 20.90
CA GLN A 74 20.95 -23.92 20.67
C GLN A 74 20.58 -25.28 21.29
N ASN A 75 19.79 -25.28 22.36
CA ASN A 75 19.39 -26.47 23.12
C ASN A 75 18.00 -27.00 22.73
N LEU A 76 17.51 -26.66 21.54
CA LEU A 76 16.23 -27.15 21.04
C LEU A 76 16.28 -28.65 20.71
N ASP A 77 15.31 -29.41 21.24
CA ASP A 77 15.11 -30.84 20.96
C ASP A 77 14.54 -31.13 19.56
N ARG A 78 14.05 -30.10 18.86
CA ARG A 78 13.47 -30.27 17.52
C ARG A 78 14.54 -30.53 16.45
N ALA A 79 14.21 -31.38 15.48
CA ALA A 79 15.07 -31.62 14.32
C ALA A 79 15.14 -30.37 13.42
N VAL A 80 16.35 -29.93 13.11
CA VAL A 80 16.62 -28.80 12.22
C VAL A 80 17.01 -29.35 10.84
N LYS A 81 16.13 -29.15 9.84
CA LYS A 81 16.31 -29.65 8.47
C LYS A 81 16.94 -28.58 7.57
N THR A 82 18.21 -28.24 7.81
CA THR A 82 19.01 -27.40 6.92
C THR A 82 20.43 -27.96 6.81
N SER A 83 21.12 -27.71 5.69
CA SER A 83 22.54 -28.02 5.51
C SER A 83 23.45 -27.33 6.54
N SER A 84 22.98 -26.25 7.17
CA SER A 84 23.65 -25.50 8.24
C SER A 84 23.19 -25.88 9.66
N ALA A 85 22.56 -27.05 9.86
CA ALA A 85 21.98 -27.45 11.15
C ALA A 85 22.97 -27.40 12.33
N TRP A 86 24.25 -27.73 12.10
CA TRP A 86 25.28 -27.66 13.14
C TRP A 86 25.60 -26.21 13.54
N GLN A 87 25.56 -25.25 12.61
CA GLN A 87 25.82 -23.83 12.88
C GLN A 87 24.72 -23.21 13.75
N ILE A 88 23.47 -23.69 13.59
CA ILE A 88 22.33 -23.23 14.40
C ILE A 88 22.46 -23.65 15.87
N ARG A 89 23.22 -24.73 16.14
CA ARG A 89 23.52 -25.21 17.50
C ARG A 89 24.76 -24.57 18.11
N GLN A 90 25.36 -23.59 17.46
CA GLN A 90 26.47 -22.82 18.02
C GLN A 90 25.97 -21.53 18.67
N PRO A 91 26.63 -21.05 19.73
CA PRO A 91 26.41 -19.70 20.23
C PRO A 91 26.62 -18.66 19.12
N ILE A 92 25.90 -17.54 19.21
CA ILE A 92 26.17 -16.40 18.34
C ILE A 92 27.60 -15.92 18.61
N TYR A 93 28.40 -15.82 17.54
CA TYR A 93 29.81 -15.49 17.62
C TYR A 93 30.11 -14.17 16.90
N ARG A 94 31.08 -13.42 17.43
CA ARG A 94 31.54 -12.14 16.86
C ARG A 94 32.71 -12.30 15.90
N THR A 95 33.22 -13.52 15.71
CA THR A 95 34.44 -13.77 14.92
C THR A 95 34.31 -13.35 13.46
N SER A 96 33.10 -13.29 12.90
CA SER A 96 32.87 -12.82 11.53
C SER A 96 32.73 -11.30 11.38
N LYS A 97 32.65 -10.55 12.48
CA LYS A 97 32.59 -9.09 12.45
C LYS A 97 33.88 -8.54 11.86
N ALA A 98 33.75 -7.58 10.94
CA ALA A 98 34.86 -6.90 10.30
C ALA A 98 35.86 -7.80 9.52
N LYS A 99 35.55 -9.09 9.25
CA LYS A 99 36.42 -9.96 8.42
C LYS A 99 36.72 -9.39 7.04
N TRP A 100 35.83 -8.55 6.51
CA TRP A 100 36.01 -7.86 5.23
C TRP A 100 37.27 -6.98 5.23
N GLN A 101 37.73 -6.48 6.39
CA GLN A 101 38.90 -5.61 6.50
C GLN A 101 40.18 -6.28 6.00
N HIS A 102 40.29 -7.61 6.14
CA HIS A 102 41.41 -8.38 5.60
C HIS A 102 41.49 -8.32 4.06
N TYR A 103 40.40 -7.94 3.41
CA TYR A 103 40.27 -7.86 1.96
C TYR A 103 40.06 -6.43 1.48
N ALA A 104 40.21 -5.43 2.35
CA ALA A 104 39.89 -4.03 2.05
C ALA A 104 40.60 -3.53 0.77
N GLU A 105 41.85 -3.93 0.56
CA GLU A 105 42.62 -3.55 -0.64
C GLU A 105 41.99 -4.01 -1.96
N PHE A 106 41.15 -5.05 -1.94
CA PHE A 106 40.47 -5.59 -3.11
C PHE A 106 39.07 -4.99 -3.33
N LEU A 107 38.56 -4.19 -2.39
CA LEU A 107 37.18 -3.68 -2.43
C LEU A 107 37.03 -2.34 -3.16
N GLY A 108 38.10 -1.77 -3.73
CA GLY A 108 38.05 -0.47 -4.42
C GLY A 108 36.90 -0.30 -5.43
N PRO A 109 36.63 -1.27 -6.34
CA PRO A 109 35.50 -1.16 -7.27
C PRO A 109 34.13 -1.15 -6.56
N LEU A 110 34.00 -1.89 -5.46
CA LEU A 110 32.77 -1.90 -4.65
C LEU A 110 32.58 -0.57 -3.94
N GLU A 111 33.62 -0.03 -3.30
CA GLU A 111 33.58 1.27 -2.63
C GLU A 111 33.23 2.40 -3.60
N ALA A 112 33.82 2.40 -4.80
CA ALA A 112 33.50 3.37 -5.84
C ALA A 112 32.00 3.33 -6.20
N ALA A 113 31.46 2.14 -6.46
CA ALA A 113 30.06 1.95 -6.78
C ALA A 113 29.13 2.33 -5.61
N LEU A 114 29.50 2.03 -4.35
CA LEU A 114 28.68 2.39 -3.18
C LEU A 114 28.56 3.90 -2.93
N ASN A 115 29.50 4.69 -3.45
CA ASN A 115 29.49 6.15 -3.39
C ASN A 115 28.67 6.79 -4.52
N GLU A 116 28.21 6.01 -5.50
CA GLU A 116 27.28 6.49 -6.53
C GLU A 116 25.89 6.71 -5.91
N THR A 117 25.18 7.73 -6.40
CA THR A 117 23.78 7.97 -6.04
C THR A 117 22.90 7.11 -6.93
N ALA A 118 21.94 6.39 -6.34
CA ALA A 118 21.00 5.63 -7.16
C ALA A 118 20.19 6.57 -8.05
N ALA A 119 19.80 6.08 -9.22
CA ALA A 119 18.81 6.77 -10.02
C ALA A 119 17.50 6.91 -9.19
N PRO A 120 16.80 8.06 -9.27
CA PRO A 120 15.50 8.20 -8.64
C PRO A 120 14.59 7.06 -9.06
N LEU A 121 13.97 6.40 -8.09
CA LEU A 121 12.96 5.39 -8.39
C LEU A 121 11.78 6.08 -9.06
N GLU A 122 11.63 5.86 -10.36
CA GLU A 122 10.43 6.29 -11.06
C GLU A 122 9.20 5.69 -10.37
N PRO A 123 8.09 6.43 -10.23
CA PRO A 123 6.90 5.86 -9.64
C PRO A 123 6.47 4.65 -10.47
N ALA A 124 6.56 3.46 -9.85
CA ALA A 124 6.27 2.17 -10.48
C ALA A 124 4.85 2.08 -11.08
N VAL A 125 3.98 3.04 -10.77
CA VAL A 125 2.71 3.23 -11.45
C VAL A 125 2.59 4.65 -11.98
N PRO A 126 2.36 4.84 -13.29
CA PRO A 126 2.05 6.14 -13.84
C PRO A 126 0.82 6.74 -13.14
N PRO A 127 0.79 8.08 -12.96
CA PRO A 127 -0.36 8.76 -12.41
C PRO A 127 -1.61 8.43 -13.23
N LEU A 128 -2.77 8.43 -12.58
CA LEU A 128 -4.03 8.25 -13.29
C LEU A 128 -4.18 9.34 -14.36
N PRO A 129 -4.61 8.98 -15.59
CA PRO A 129 -4.93 9.96 -16.61
C PRO A 129 -5.89 11.02 -16.06
N GLN A 130 -5.60 12.28 -16.37
CA GLN A 130 -6.52 13.38 -16.02
C GLN A 130 -7.87 13.17 -16.71
N GLY A 131 -8.95 13.65 -16.10
CA GLY A 131 -10.29 13.57 -16.68
C GLY A 131 -10.99 12.21 -16.61
N LEU A 132 -10.41 11.19 -15.95
CA LEU A 132 -11.08 9.89 -15.77
C LEU A 132 -12.47 10.00 -15.16
N LEU A 133 -12.67 10.87 -14.17
CA LEU A 133 -13.99 11.10 -13.57
C LEU A 133 -15.01 11.52 -14.63
N GLN A 134 -14.65 12.49 -15.48
CA GLN A 134 -15.51 13.00 -16.55
C GLN A 134 -15.76 11.94 -17.62
N GLN A 135 -14.75 11.13 -17.96
CA GLN A 135 -14.90 10.01 -18.89
C GLN A 135 -15.87 8.96 -18.34
N GLY A 136 -15.74 8.58 -17.06
CA GLY A 136 -16.66 7.66 -16.40
C GLY A 136 -18.09 8.20 -16.37
N MET A 137 -18.26 9.49 -16.07
CA MET A 137 -19.57 10.15 -16.11
C MET A 137 -20.16 10.20 -17.52
N LYS A 138 -19.34 10.40 -18.57
CA LYS A 138 -19.77 10.32 -19.97
C LYS A 138 -20.27 8.92 -20.33
N ASN A 139 -19.55 7.88 -19.89
CA ASN A 139 -19.96 6.49 -20.09
C ASN A 139 -21.30 6.19 -19.38
N LEU A 140 -21.50 6.69 -18.16
CA LEU A 140 -22.81 6.57 -17.48
C LEU A 140 -23.94 7.21 -18.28
N LYS A 141 -23.74 8.46 -18.74
CA LYS A 141 -24.74 9.16 -19.56
C LYS A 141 -25.05 8.41 -20.86
N ALA A 142 -24.05 7.75 -21.45
CA ALA A 142 -24.20 6.93 -22.64
C ALA A 142 -24.79 5.52 -22.38
N GLY A 143 -25.18 5.22 -21.15
CA GLY A 143 -25.70 3.90 -20.78
C GLY A 143 -24.64 2.79 -20.73
N GLN A 144 -23.36 3.13 -20.68
CA GLN A 144 -22.25 2.18 -20.66
C GLN A 144 -21.79 1.88 -19.23
N GLY A 145 -22.72 1.38 -18.40
CA GLY A 145 -22.48 1.12 -16.96
C GLY A 145 -21.23 0.28 -16.67
N LYS A 146 -20.99 -0.80 -17.43
CA LYS A 146 -19.78 -1.65 -17.29
C LYS A 146 -18.48 -0.90 -17.59
N ALA A 147 -18.49 0.01 -18.58
CA ALA A 147 -17.31 0.80 -18.91
C ALA A 147 -17.05 1.88 -17.85
N ALA A 148 -18.11 2.50 -17.33
CA ALA A 148 -18.02 3.44 -16.23
C ALA A 148 -17.52 2.79 -14.93
N GLU A 149 -18.02 1.60 -14.59
CA GLU A 149 -17.57 0.83 -13.42
C GLU A 149 -16.06 0.59 -13.44
N ARG A 150 -15.50 0.12 -14.57
CA ARG A 150 -14.05 -0.11 -14.69
C ARG A 150 -13.22 1.15 -14.43
N ILE A 151 -13.70 2.31 -14.90
CA ILE A 151 -13.02 3.59 -14.69
C ILE A 151 -13.05 3.97 -13.20
N PHE A 152 -14.22 3.94 -12.57
CA PHE A 152 -14.34 4.32 -11.17
C PHE A 152 -13.65 3.35 -10.23
N GLN A 153 -13.64 2.05 -10.54
CA GLN A 153 -12.87 1.07 -9.77
C GLN A 153 -11.37 1.39 -9.81
N ARG A 154 -10.82 1.69 -10.99
CA ARG A 154 -9.41 2.10 -11.13
C ARG A 154 -9.09 3.38 -10.33
N MET A 155 -10.03 4.32 -10.23
CA MET A 155 -9.88 5.50 -9.39
C MET A 155 -9.87 5.14 -7.89
N LEU A 156 -10.77 4.25 -7.46
CA LEU A 156 -10.86 3.81 -6.07
C LEU A 156 -9.72 2.89 -5.64
N ASP A 157 -9.11 2.15 -6.57
CA ASP A 157 -7.90 1.36 -6.30
C ASP A 157 -6.71 2.26 -5.95
N ARG A 158 -6.72 3.52 -6.43
CA ARG A 158 -5.69 4.53 -6.12
C ARG A 158 -6.04 5.39 -4.92
N ASN A 159 -7.30 5.77 -4.80
CA ASN A 159 -7.82 6.54 -3.68
C ASN A 159 -9.15 5.92 -3.23
N PRO A 160 -9.13 4.97 -2.27
CA PRO A 160 -10.33 4.34 -1.75
C PRO A 160 -11.33 5.32 -1.12
N GLY A 161 -10.85 6.50 -0.68
CA GLY A 161 -11.65 7.58 -0.09
C GLY A 161 -12.23 8.56 -1.11
N HIS A 162 -12.05 8.36 -2.42
CA HIS A 162 -12.56 9.30 -3.42
C HIS A 162 -14.09 9.23 -3.54
N ALA A 163 -14.79 10.12 -2.82
CA ALA A 163 -16.25 10.08 -2.69
C ALA A 163 -17.02 10.18 -4.02
N ALA A 164 -16.63 11.10 -4.93
CA ALA A 164 -17.32 11.20 -6.22
C ALA A 164 -17.17 9.92 -7.08
N ALA A 165 -15.97 9.32 -7.15
CA ALA A 165 -15.77 8.06 -7.85
C ALA A 165 -16.62 6.93 -7.22
N MET A 166 -16.71 6.89 -5.88
CA MET A 166 -17.58 5.96 -5.16
C MET A 166 -19.06 6.17 -5.47
N HIS A 167 -19.51 7.43 -5.53
CA HIS A 167 -20.88 7.80 -5.87
C HIS A 167 -21.25 7.30 -7.27
N PHE A 168 -20.42 7.64 -8.26
CA PHE A 168 -20.68 7.27 -9.64
C PHE A 168 -20.47 5.77 -9.93
N LEU A 169 -19.61 5.08 -9.18
CA LEU A 169 -19.59 3.62 -9.17
C LEU A 169 -20.93 3.04 -8.70
N GLY A 170 -21.53 3.64 -7.66
CA GLY A 170 -22.89 3.29 -7.24
C GLY A 170 -23.91 3.45 -8.36
N MET A 171 -23.86 4.55 -9.11
CA MET A 171 -24.72 4.76 -10.28
C MET A 171 -24.45 3.76 -11.41
N ALA A 172 -23.18 3.40 -11.66
CA ALA A 172 -22.81 2.39 -12.66
C ALA A 172 -23.38 1.01 -12.30
N LEU A 173 -23.34 0.65 -11.02
CA LEU A 173 -23.92 -0.60 -10.50
C LEU A 173 -25.44 -0.58 -10.59
N PHE A 174 -26.07 0.56 -10.32
CA PHE A 174 -27.51 0.72 -10.42
C PHE A 174 -27.99 0.51 -11.86
N GLN A 175 -27.30 1.11 -12.84
CA GLN A 175 -27.61 0.96 -14.25
C GLN A 175 -27.51 -0.50 -14.75
N GLN A 176 -26.69 -1.30 -14.07
CA GLN A 176 -26.54 -2.74 -14.34
C GLN A 176 -27.51 -3.62 -13.53
N GLY A 177 -28.43 -3.02 -12.76
CA GLY A 177 -29.40 -3.75 -11.94
C GLY A 177 -28.88 -4.23 -10.58
N SER A 178 -27.61 -3.94 -10.23
CA SER A 178 -27.02 -4.30 -8.93
C SER A 178 -27.43 -3.33 -7.81
N ARG A 179 -28.75 -3.23 -7.56
CA ARG A 179 -29.38 -2.20 -6.70
C ARG A 179 -28.83 -2.15 -5.27
N LEU A 180 -28.64 -3.29 -4.62
CA LEU A 180 -28.11 -3.33 -3.24
C LEU A 180 -26.65 -2.86 -3.16
N LYS A 181 -25.81 -3.25 -4.13
CA LYS A 181 -24.41 -2.78 -4.21
C LYS A 181 -24.36 -1.28 -4.49
N ALA A 182 -25.25 -0.80 -5.37
CA ALA A 182 -25.40 0.63 -5.66
C ALA A 182 -25.76 1.43 -4.40
N LEU A 183 -26.77 0.98 -3.65
CA LEU A 183 -27.20 1.60 -2.40
C LEU A 183 -26.04 1.73 -1.41
N LYS A 184 -25.29 0.64 -1.20
CA LYS A 184 -24.13 0.64 -0.30
C LYS A 184 -23.10 1.69 -0.70
N ARG A 185 -22.70 1.72 -1.98
CA ARG A 185 -21.69 2.67 -2.48
C ARG A 185 -22.16 4.12 -2.41
N ILE A 186 -23.43 4.39 -2.74
CA ILE A 186 -23.99 5.74 -2.66
C ILE A 186 -24.05 6.22 -1.20
N LYS A 187 -24.54 5.41 -0.26
CA LYS A 187 -24.56 5.76 1.17
C LYS A 187 -23.14 6.06 1.69
N GLN A 188 -22.14 5.25 1.32
CA GLN A 188 -20.74 5.51 1.68
C GLN A 188 -20.21 6.83 1.10
N SER A 189 -20.52 7.14 -0.17
CA SER A 189 -20.09 8.40 -0.79
C SER A 189 -20.67 9.64 -0.08
N ILE A 190 -21.93 9.58 0.32
CA ILE A 190 -22.62 10.67 1.01
C ILE A 190 -22.09 10.84 2.44
N ALA A 191 -21.76 9.74 3.12
CA ALA A 191 -21.14 9.81 4.44
C ALA A 191 -19.77 10.51 4.41
N LEU A 192 -19.01 10.34 3.31
CA LEU A 192 -17.74 11.06 3.11
C LEU A 192 -17.95 12.53 2.76
N HIS A 193 -18.92 12.84 1.89
CA HIS A 193 -19.22 14.21 1.48
C HIS A 193 -20.75 14.43 1.42
N PRO A 194 -21.35 14.94 2.51
CA PRO A 194 -22.80 15.15 2.58
C PRO A 194 -23.29 16.40 1.83
N GLY A 195 -22.40 17.16 1.16
CA GLY A 195 -22.69 18.48 0.59
C GLY A 195 -23.33 18.50 -0.82
N HIS A 196 -23.77 17.37 -1.36
CA HIS A 196 -24.22 17.29 -2.76
C HIS A 196 -25.71 16.95 -2.89
N PRO A 197 -26.61 17.93 -3.14
CA PRO A 197 -28.05 17.67 -3.27
C PRO A 197 -28.38 16.62 -4.34
N ALA A 198 -27.69 16.66 -5.49
CA ALA A 198 -27.86 15.69 -6.57
C ALA A 198 -27.60 14.24 -6.12
N TRP A 199 -26.73 14.02 -5.13
CA TRP A 199 -26.41 12.68 -4.64
C TRP A 199 -27.55 12.09 -3.81
N TYR A 200 -28.26 12.91 -3.05
CA TYR A 200 -29.48 12.50 -2.35
C TYR A 200 -30.63 12.19 -3.31
N ARG A 201 -30.73 12.95 -4.42
CA ARG A 201 -31.67 12.62 -5.51
C ARG A 201 -31.38 11.27 -6.12
N ASN A 202 -30.10 10.98 -6.41
CA ASN A 202 -29.66 9.68 -6.91
C ASN A 202 -29.92 8.56 -5.90
N LEU A 203 -29.68 8.80 -4.60
CA LEU A 203 -30.00 7.86 -3.54
C LEU A 203 -31.50 7.52 -3.52
N ALA A 204 -32.38 8.52 -3.65
CA ALA A 204 -33.82 8.30 -3.72
C ALA A 204 -34.21 7.39 -4.90
N LEU A 205 -33.62 7.60 -6.09
CA LEU A 205 -33.86 6.76 -7.26
C LEU A 205 -33.51 5.29 -7.00
N VAL A 206 -32.39 5.03 -6.31
CA VAL A 206 -31.99 3.66 -5.96
C VAL A 206 -32.91 3.05 -4.91
N LEU A 207 -33.36 3.84 -3.93
CA LEU A 207 -34.29 3.41 -2.88
C LEU A 207 -35.68 3.08 -3.43
N ASP A 208 -36.20 3.87 -4.37
CA ASP A 208 -37.47 3.58 -5.06
C ASP A 208 -37.42 2.24 -5.80
N ALA A 209 -36.33 2.00 -6.51
CA ALA A 209 -36.13 0.75 -7.24
C ALA A 209 -35.99 -0.47 -6.31
N LEU A 210 -35.70 -0.24 -5.03
CA LEU A 210 -35.70 -1.23 -3.95
C LEU A 210 -37.03 -1.28 -3.16
N LYS A 211 -38.02 -0.45 -3.54
CA LYS A 211 -39.32 -0.29 -2.86
C LYS A 211 -39.21 0.20 -1.41
N LEU A 212 -38.14 0.90 -1.07
CA LEU A 212 -37.93 1.55 0.23
C LEU A 212 -38.47 2.98 0.19
N THR A 213 -39.80 3.11 0.11
CA THR A 213 -40.49 4.37 -0.20
C THR A 213 -40.26 5.47 0.84
N ASP A 214 -40.22 5.13 2.13
CA ASP A 214 -40.08 6.11 3.21
C ASP A 214 -38.65 6.68 3.26
N GLU A 215 -37.64 5.82 3.09
CA GLU A 215 -36.24 6.25 2.95
C GLU A 215 -36.07 7.10 1.68
N ALA A 216 -36.72 6.74 0.57
CA ALA A 216 -36.67 7.50 -0.67
C ALA A 216 -37.29 8.90 -0.50
N ALA A 217 -38.43 9.01 0.20
CA ALA A 217 -39.05 10.29 0.51
C ALA A 217 -38.13 11.17 1.37
N SER A 218 -37.50 10.58 2.40
CA SER A 218 -36.52 11.26 3.26
C SER A 218 -35.31 11.77 2.47
N ALA A 219 -34.79 10.96 1.53
CA ALA A 219 -33.68 11.35 0.67
C ALA A 219 -34.05 12.50 -0.28
N ARG A 220 -35.26 12.48 -0.88
CA ARG A 220 -35.74 13.60 -1.72
C ARG A 220 -35.89 14.88 -0.92
N GLU A 221 -36.43 14.78 0.28
CA GLU A 221 -36.60 15.93 1.17
C GLU A 221 -35.25 16.54 1.53
N LYS A 222 -34.27 15.72 1.90
CA LYS A 222 -32.91 16.18 2.15
C LYS A 222 -32.30 16.89 0.94
N SER A 223 -32.48 16.34 -0.26
CA SER A 223 -32.05 16.99 -1.51
C SER A 223 -32.69 18.36 -1.71
N ARG A 224 -33.99 18.52 -1.42
CA ARG A 224 -34.70 19.80 -1.57
C ARG A 224 -34.20 20.83 -0.57
N GLN A 225 -34.13 20.48 0.72
CA GLN A 225 -33.65 21.37 1.78
C GLN A 225 -32.26 21.91 1.48
N MET A 226 -31.34 21.04 1.04
CA MET A 226 -29.98 21.46 0.70
C MET A 226 -29.91 22.33 -0.56
N SER A 227 -30.81 22.13 -1.52
CA SER A 227 -30.85 22.97 -2.73
C SER A 227 -31.39 24.36 -2.40
N ALA A 228 -32.41 24.44 -1.53
CA ALA A 228 -33.00 25.70 -1.07
C ALA A 228 -32.02 26.51 -0.21
N ALA A 229 -31.27 25.85 0.68
CA ALA A 229 -30.21 26.51 1.46
C ALA A 229 -29.10 27.06 0.56
N HIS A 230 -28.68 26.30 -0.46
CA HIS A 230 -27.64 26.75 -1.39
C HIS A 230 -28.07 27.96 -2.24
N THR A 231 -29.35 28.08 -2.60
CA THR A 231 -29.86 29.26 -3.34
C THR A 231 -29.95 30.50 -2.46
N MET A 232 -30.29 30.37 -1.18
CA MET A 232 -30.36 31.52 -0.25
C MET A 232 -28.99 32.15 0.03
N ASP A 233 -27.93 31.34 0.07
CA ASP A 233 -26.55 31.82 0.26
C ASP A 233 -26.01 32.60 -0.96
N LEU A 234 -26.53 32.39 -2.17
CA LEU A 234 -26.07 33.09 -3.38
C LEU A 234 -26.77 34.42 -3.62
N ASP A 235 -27.95 34.63 -3.05
CA ASP A 235 -28.74 35.86 -3.17
C ASP A 235 -28.46 36.86 -2.01
N SER A 236 -27.47 36.57 -1.15
CA SER A 236 -27.12 37.37 0.04
C SER A 236 -25.78 38.13 -0.06
N ASP A 237 -25.14 38.15 -1.23
CA ASP A 237 -23.98 38.98 -1.59
C ASP A 237 -24.34 40.03 -2.67
#